data_AF-A0A2G5KXC7-F1
#
_entry.id   AF-A0A2G5KXC7-F1
#
_cell.length_a   1.000
_cell.length_b   1.000
_cell.length_c   1.000
_cell.angle_alpha   90.00
_cell.angle_beta   90.00
_cell.angle_gamma   90.00
#
_symmetry.space_group_name_H-M   'P 1'
#
loop_
_entity.id
_entity.type
_entity.pdbx_description
1 polymer ?
#
loop_
_entity_poly.entity_id
_entity_poly.type
_entity_poly.pdbx_seq_one_letter_code
_entity_poly.pdbx_strand_id
1 'polypeptide(L)'
;MIKSVLSVLLIGLSLQTDLPELNQKVVEYVDSVMGTKVDRGECWDLAAGALKYSGAYFDRSSMKTISIYGRKLNPKKEEVLPGDLIQFENVEMKWQEGNTTYSATMAQHTAIVYQVNAPMNYEIAHQNTGEWGKKVGVSNFRLDQVTKGKVMIYRPIKEKG
;
A
#
# COMPACT_ATOMS: atom_id res chain seq x y z
N MET A 1 -41.93 -35.09 -24.71
CA MET A 1 -42.35 -33.71 -24.38
C MET A 1 -41.25 -33.03 -23.58
N ILE A 2 -41.16 -31.72 -23.76
CA ILE A 2 -40.02 -30.84 -23.52
C ILE A 2 -39.62 -30.70 -22.04
N LYS A 3 -38.30 -30.79 -21.83
CA LYS A 3 -37.40 -30.16 -20.84
C LYS A 3 -38.02 -29.31 -19.73
N SER A 4 -37.50 -29.47 -18.52
CA SER A 4 -37.14 -28.33 -17.66
C SER A 4 -36.11 -28.77 -16.61
N VAL A 5 -34.84 -28.43 -16.87
CA VAL A 5 -33.78 -28.42 -15.86
C VAL A 5 -33.79 -27.01 -15.28
N LEU A 6 -34.21 -26.87 -14.03
CA LEU A 6 -34.19 -25.61 -13.31
C LEU A 6 -32.74 -25.31 -12.90
N SER A 7 -32.04 -24.54 -13.73
CA SER A 7 -30.70 -24.05 -13.42
C SER A 7 -30.83 -22.83 -12.53
N VAL A 8 -30.59 -22.98 -11.23
CA VAL A 8 -30.48 -21.85 -10.30
C VAL A 8 -29.10 -21.22 -10.50
N LEU A 9 -29.08 -20.07 -11.18
CA LEU A 9 -27.88 -19.24 -11.28
C LEU A 9 -27.72 -18.47 -9.96
N LEU A 10 -26.85 -18.95 -9.06
CA LEU A 10 -26.37 -18.11 -7.96
C LEU A 10 -25.50 -17.01 -8.55
N ILE A 11 -26.07 -15.82 -8.69
CA ILE A 11 -25.31 -14.60 -8.94
C ILE A 11 -24.61 -14.26 -7.62
N GLY A 12 -23.31 -14.50 -7.54
CA GLY A 12 -22.47 -13.99 -6.47
C GLY A 12 -22.50 -12.46 -6.52
N LEU A 13 -23.17 -11.85 -5.56
CA LEU A 13 -23.15 -10.41 -5.39
C LEU A 13 -21.78 -10.03 -4.79
N SER A 14 -20.81 -9.73 -5.64
CA SER A 14 -19.55 -9.13 -5.21
C SER A 14 -19.87 -7.72 -4.68
N LEU A 15 -19.87 -7.56 -3.36
CA LEU A 15 -19.80 -6.24 -2.72
C LEU A 15 -18.48 -5.60 -3.14
N GLN A 16 -18.48 -4.83 -4.23
CA GLN A 16 -17.42 -3.85 -4.47
C GLN A 16 -17.54 -2.80 -3.38
N THR A 17 -16.72 -2.93 -2.35
CA THR A 17 -16.50 -1.84 -1.42
C THR A 17 -15.79 -0.73 -2.19
N ASP A 18 -16.54 0.30 -2.58
CA ASP A 18 -15.95 1.47 -3.21
C ASP A 18 -14.90 2.06 -2.26
N LEU A 19 -13.67 2.20 -2.76
CA LEU A 19 -12.58 2.77 -1.99
C LEU A 19 -12.93 4.20 -1.57
N PRO A 20 -12.47 4.68 -0.40
CA PRO A 20 -12.57 6.09 -0.07
C PRO A 20 -11.99 6.96 -1.18
N GLU A 21 -12.60 8.11 -1.47
CA GLU A 21 -12.24 9.00 -2.59
C GLU A 21 -10.71 9.31 -2.63
N LEU A 22 -10.10 9.56 -1.48
CA LEU A 22 -8.66 9.85 -1.41
C LEU A 22 -7.80 8.62 -1.73
N ASN A 23 -8.21 7.44 -1.25
CA ASN A 23 -7.55 6.17 -1.54
C ASN A 23 -7.59 5.86 -3.04
N GLN A 24 -8.76 6.04 -3.67
CA GLN A 24 -8.93 5.88 -5.11
C GLN A 24 -7.97 6.79 -5.89
N LYS A 25 -7.93 8.09 -5.58
CA LYS A 25 -7.02 9.04 -6.23
C LYS A 25 -5.55 8.74 -6.00
N VAL A 26 -5.18 8.20 -4.84
CA VAL A 26 -3.81 7.74 -4.59
C VAL A 26 -3.43 6.60 -5.53
N VAL A 27 -4.32 5.61 -5.72
CA VAL A 27 -4.09 4.49 -6.65
C VAL A 27 -4.02 4.99 -8.09
N GLU A 28 -4.95 5.85 -8.51
CA GLU A 28 -4.94 6.48 -9.84
C GLU A 28 -3.62 7.21 -10.13
N TYR A 29 -3.08 7.92 -9.13
CA TYR A 29 -1.77 8.55 -9.26
C TYR A 29 -0.67 7.52 -9.47
N VAL A 30 -0.64 6.45 -8.66
CA VAL A 30 0.35 5.37 -8.78
C VAL A 30 0.30 4.75 -10.17
N ASP A 31 -0.88 4.45 -10.70
CA ASP A 31 -1.08 3.94 -12.06
C ASP A 31 -0.48 4.87 -13.11
N SER A 32 -0.73 6.18 -12.97
CA SER A 32 -0.25 7.19 -13.92
C SER A 32 1.27 7.33 -13.98
N VAL A 33 1.99 6.91 -12.94
CA VAL A 33 3.46 7.04 -12.83
C VAL A 33 4.19 5.70 -12.82
N MET A 34 3.49 4.58 -13.00
CA MET A 34 4.08 3.24 -12.96
C MET A 34 5.25 3.10 -13.94
N GLY A 35 6.36 2.50 -13.50
CA GLY A 35 7.56 2.32 -14.31
C GLY A 35 8.35 3.61 -14.61
N THR A 36 7.90 4.77 -14.13
CA THR A 36 8.57 6.06 -14.31
C THR A 36 9.26 6.52 -13.03
N LYS A 37 10.15 7.50 -13.15
CA LYS A 37 10.80 8.14 -12.00
C LYS A 37 9.97 9.34 -11.56
N VAL A 38 9.45 9.32 -10.33
CA VAL A 38 8.77 10.48 -9.73
C VAL A 38 9.81 11.38 -9.07
N ASP A 39 9.86 12.64 -9.51
CA ASP A 39 10.76 13.69 -9.00
C ASP A 39 12.24 13.23 -8.93
N ARG A 40 12.84 13.19 -7.74
CA ARG A 40 14.25 12.78 -7.57
C ARG A 40 14.41 11.27 -7.56
N GLY A 41 13.32 10.53 -7.49
CA GLY A 41 13.32 9.08 -7.43
C GLY A 41 13.46 8.54 -6.02
N GLU A 42 13.25 9.35 -4.98
CA GLU A 42 13.28 8.90 -3.58
C GLU A 42 11.97 8.22 -3.19
N CYS A 43 11.99 7.25 -2.28
CA CYS A 43 10.80 6.48 -1.90
C CYS A 43 9.64 7.35 -1.41
N TRP A 44 9.95 8.45 -0.72
CA TRP A 44 8.96 9.40 -0.23
C TRP A 44 8.43 10.35 -1.32
N ASP A 45 9.12 10.53 -2.44
CA ASP A 45 8.63 11.39 -3.55
C ASP A 45 7.32 10.83 -4.13
N LEU A 46 7.21 9.49 -4.22
CA LEU A 46 5.98 8.82 -4.65
C LEU A 46 4.81 9.13 -3.71
N ALA A 47 5.03 8.98 -2.39
CA ALA A 47 4.01 9.26 -1.38
C ALA A 47 3.59 10.75 -1.38
N ALA A 48 4.57 11.66 -1.45
CA ALA A 48 4.30 13.09 -1.52
C ALA A 48 3.51 13.48 -2.79
N GLY A 49 3.87 12.89 -3.92
CA GLY A 49 3.16 13.07 -5.19
C GLY A 49 1.71 12.57 -5.12
N ALA A 50 1.49 11.39 -4.54
CA ALA A 50 0.16 10.80 -4.42
C ALA A 50 -0.76 11.60 -3.49
N LEU A 51 -0.25 12.06 -2.35
CA LEU A 51 -1.01 12.93 -1.44
C LEU A 51 -1.35 14.28 -2.08
N LYS A 52 -0.40 14.86 -2.83
CA LYS A 52 -0.64 16.09 -3.59
C LYS A 52 -1.71 15.89 -4.68
N TYR A 53 -1.62 14.82 -5.46
CA TYR A 53 -2.57 14.51 -6.53
C TYR A 53 -3.99 14.27 -5.99
N SER A 54 -4.09 13.51 -4.90
CA SER A 54 -5.39 13.22 -4.26
C SER A 54 -6.02 14.42 -3.55
N GLY A 55 -5.25 15.47 -3.28
CA GLY A 55 -5.67 16.60 -2.46
C GLY A 55 -5.74 16.23 -0.97
N ALA A 56 -5.03 15.18 -0.55
CA ALA A 56 -4.96 14.78 0.84
C ALA A 56 -4.04 15.71 1.65
N TYR A 57 -4.34 15.84 2.94
CA TYR A 57 -3.53 16.56 3.90
C TYR A 57 -2.17 15.90 4.08
N PHE A 58 -1.11 16.71 4.02
CA PHE A 58 0.24 16.26 4.32
C PHE A 58 1.08 17.35 4.99
N ASP A 59 1.37 17.18 6.28
CA ASP A 59 2.15 18.13 7.06
C ASP A 59 3.65 17.92 6.90
N ARG A 60 4.28 18.77 6.10
CA ARG A 60 5.73 18.76 5.86
C ARG A 60 6.48 19.84 6.63
N SER A 61 5.84 20.47 7.62
CA SER A 61 6.40 21.62 8.35
C SER A 61 7.57 21.25 9.28
N SER A 62 7.71 19.97 9.66
CA SER A 62 8.75 19.55 10.60
C SER A 62 9.27 18.14 10.34
N MET A 63 10.49 17.86 10.79
CA MET A 63 11.08 16.51 10.78
C MET A 63 10.24 15.45 11.51
N LYS A 64 9.34 15.85 12.41
CA LYS A 64 8.46 14.94 13.14
C LYS A 64 7.22 14.52 12.34
N THR A 65 6.87 15.28 11.32
CA THR A 65 5.63 15.10 10.55
C THR A 65 5.86 14.63 9.12
N ILE A 66 7.09 14.77 8.59
CA ILE A 66 7.41 14.41 7.20
C ILE A 66 7.15 12.94 6.82
N SER A 67 7.00 12.04 7.79
CA SER A 67 6.68 10.61 7.58
C SER A 67 5.27 10.21 8.06
N ILE A 68 4.44 11.20 8.40
CA ILE A 68 3.05 11.00 8.82
C ILE A 68 2.14 11.38 7.65
N TYR A 69 1.61 10.36 6.98
CA TYR A 69 0.90 10.51 5.71
C TYR A 69 -0.64 10.55 5.84
N GLY A 70 -1.15 10.79 7.05
CA GLY A 70 -2.57 10.83 7.35
C GLY A 70 -2.92 10.24 8.71
N ARG A 71 -4.08 9.61 8.83
CA ARG A 71 -4.53 8.96 10.06
C ARG A 71 -3.86 7.59 10.19
N LYS A 72 -3.11 7.39 11.27
CA LYS A 72 -2.50 6.09 11.56
C LYS A 72 -3.56 5.02 11.77
N LEU A 73 -3.40 3.88 11.09
CA LEU A 73 -4.26 2.70 11.18
C LEU A 73 -3.71 1.69 12.20
N ASN A 74 -4.62 0.90 12.77
CA ASN A 74 -4.28 -0.35 13.44
C ASN A 74 -4.63 -1.55 12.55
N PRO A 75 -3.67 -2.17 11.82
CA PRO A 75 -3.96 -3.26 10.88
C PRO A 75 -4.46 -4.55 11.54
N LYS A 76 -4.46 -4.64 12.88
CA LYS A 76 -5.08 -5.76 13.62
C LYS A 76 -6.57 -5.55 13.90
N LYS A 77 -7.07 -4.32 13.73
CA LYS A 77 -8.44 -3.92 14.08
C LYS A 77 -9.18 -3.26 12.92
N GLU A 78 -8.43 -2.72 11.97
CA GLU A 78 -8.93 -1.98 10.81
C GLU A 78 -8.41 -2.65 9.54
N GLU A 79 -9.26 -2.71 8.53
CA GLU A 79 -8.88 -3.15 7.20
C GLU A 79 -7.90 -2.15 6.57
N VAL A 80 -6.84 -2.68 5.96
CA VAL A 80 -5.92 -1.93 5.11
C VAL A 80 -6.48 -1.95 3.70
N LEU A 81 -6.47 -0.80 3.04
CA LEU A 81 -7.06 -0.61 1.72
C LEU A 81 -5.98 -0.18 0.71
N PRO A 82 -6.18 -0.46 -0.59
CA PRO A 82 -5.46 0.22 -1.65
C PRO A 82 -5.47 1.74 -1.44
N GLY A 83 -4.34 2.40 -1.68
CA GLY A 83 -4.13 3.82 -1.45
C GLY A 83 -3.74 4.21 -0.01
N ASP A 84 -3.73 3.29 0.94
CA ASP A 84 -3.11 3.55 2.24
C ASP A 84 -1.57 3.64 2.09
N LEU A 85 -0.92 4.49 2.89
CA LEU A 85 0.52 4.73 2.81
C LEU A 85 1.26 4.03 3.95
N ILE A 86 2.47 3.56 3.69
CA ILE A 86 3.28 2.80 4.65
C ILE A 86 4.62 3.50 4.87
N GLN A 87 4.97 3.70 6.14
CA GLN A 87 6.32 4.05 6.58
C GLN A 87 6.97 2.85 7.29
N PHE A 88 8.18 2.50 6.87
CA PHE A 88 9.01 1.47 7.47
C PHE A 88 10.14 2.10 8.30
N GLU A 89 10.40 1.56 9.49
CA GLU A 89 11.56 1.88 10.31
C GLU A 89 12.23 0.59 10.83
N ASN A 90 13.46 0.33 10.38
CA ASN A 90 14.31 -0.79 10.77
C ASN A 90 13.60 -2.14 10.74
N VAL A 91 12.85 -2.39 9.67
CA VAL A 91 12.03 -3.58 9.50
C VAL A 91 12.88 -4.76 9.06
N GLU A 92 12.71 -5.89 9.76
CA GLU A 92 13.27 -7.18 9.37
C GLU A 92 12.11 -8.16 9.08
N MET A 93 12.14 -8.78 7.92
CA MET A 93 11.21 -9.81 7.50
C MET A 93 11.93 -11.14 7.39
N LYS A 94 11.25 -12.22 7.78
CA LYS A 94 11.72 -13.59 7.59
C LYS A 94 10.56 -14.47 7.21
N TRP A 95 10.75 -15.31 6.21
CA TRP A 95 9.75 -16.28 5.78
C TRP A 95 10.44 -17.53 5.25
N GLN A 96 9.67 -18.61 5.11
CA GLN A 96 10.16 -19.89 4.62
C GLN A 96 9.37 -20.28 3.37
N GLU A 97 10.10 -20.68 2.32
CA GLU A 97 9.51 -21.28 1.12
C GLU A 97 10.16 -22.65 0.92
N GLY A 98 9.37 -23.71 1.10
CA GLY A 98 9.89 -25.07 1.16
C GLY A 98 10.93 -25.23 2.29
N ASN A 99 12.16 -25.59 1.91
CA ASN A 99 13.27 -25.78 2.85
C ASN A 99 14.20 -24.56 2.95
N THR A 100 13.90 -23.47 2.24
CA THR A 100 14.74 -22.27 2.22
C THR A 100 14.14 -21.18 3.10
N THR A 101 14.96 -20.63 3.98
CA THR A 101 14.62 -19.45 4.77
C THR A 101 15.11 -18.20 4.04
N TYR A 102 14.19 -17.29 3.79
CA TYR A 102 14.46 -15.98 3.20
C TYR A 102 14.38 -14.91 4.28
N SER A 103 15.11 -13.82 4.04
CA SER A 103 15.05 -12.64 4.89
C SER A 103 15.20 -11.37 4.07
N ALA A 104 14.51 -10.31 4.47
CA ALA A 104 14.62 -8.99 3.88
C ALA A 104 14.70 -7.93 4.98
N THR A 105 15.37 -6.81 4.70
CA THR A 105 15.50 -5.69 5.63
C THR A 105 15.17 -4.36 4.95
N MET A 106 14.54 -3.46 5.70
CA MET A 106 14.19 -2.11 5.26
C MET A 106 14.51 -1.11 6.37
N ALA A 107 15.59 -0.33 6.23
CA ALA A 107 16.05 0.60 7.26
C ALA A 107 15.11 1.82 7.41
N GLN A 108 14.92 2.59 6.34
CA GLN A 108 13.99 3.71 6.27
C GLN A 108 13.39 3.70 4.88
N HIS A 109 12.09 3.42 4.76
CA HIS A 109 11.45 3.30 3.46
C HIS A 109 9.99 3.74 3.50
N THR A 110 9.48 4.16 2.36
CA THR A 110 8.08 4.55 2.19
C THR A 110 7.50 3.79 1.00
N ALA A 111 6.25 3.35 1.14
CA ALA A 111 5.51 2.71 0.07
C ALA A 111 4.02 3.07 0.14
N ILE A 112 3.27 2.70 -0.87
CA ILE A 112 1.81 2.83 -0.95
C ILE A 112 1.23 1.43 -1.15
N VAL A 113 0.17 1.07 -0.43
CA VAL A 113 -0.59 -0.14 -0.69
C VAL A 113 -1.24 -0.01 -2.06
N TYR A 114 -0.78 -0.81 -3.01
CA TYR A 114 -1.29 -0.80 -4.37
C TYR A 114 -2.47 -1.78 -4.51
N GLN A 115 -2.33 -2.98 -3.94
CA GLN A 115 -3.37 -4.01 -3.93
C GLN A 115 -3.37 -4.78 -2.61
N VAL A 116 -4.53 -5.25 -2.19
CA VAL A 116 -4.68 -6.13 -1.03
C VAL A 116 -5.02 -7.53 -1.54
N ASN A 117 -4.06 -8.45 -1.43
CA ASN A 117 -4.22 -9.83 -1.90
C ASN A 117 -4.95 -10.70 -0.87
N ALA A 118 -4.63 -10.48 0.41
CA ALA A 118 -5.24 -11.14 1.57
C ALA A 118 -4.97 -10.30 2.83
N PRO A 119 -5.59 -10.61 3.98
CA PRO A 119 -5.21 -9.98 5.25
C PRO A 119 -3.70 -10.07 5.48
N MET A 120 -3.05 -8.93 5.73
CA MET A 120 -1.60 -8.82 5.93
C MET A 120 -0.72 -9.17 4.72
N ASN A 121 -1.29 -9.33 3.52
CA ASN A 121 -0.56 -9.63 2.29
C ASN A 121 -0.93 -8.62 1.20
N TYR A 122 0.01 -7.74 0.87
CA TYR A 122 -0.24 -6.56 0.05
C TYR A 122 0.75 -6.48 -1.10
N GLU A 123 0.30 -6.01 -2.26
CA GLU A 123 1.22 -5.43 -3.22
C GLU A 123 1.46 -3.98 -2.85
N ILE A 124 2.72 -3.56 -2.81
CA ILE A 124 3.10 -2.19 -2.47
C ILE A 124 3.82 -1.53 -3.65
N ALA A 125 3.39 -0.32 -3.99
CA ALA A 125 4.06 0.54 -4.94
C ALA A 125 5.10 1.41 -4.22
N HIS A 126 6.33 1.42 -4.74
CA HIS A 126 7.43 2.20 -4.20
C HIS A 126 8.51 2.44 -5.27
N GLN A 127 9.43 3.34 -4.96
CA GLN A 127 10.63 3.59 -5.76
C GLN A 127 11.84 3.66 -4.84
N ASN A 128 13.04 3.78 -5.42
CA ASN A 128 14.31 3.68 -4.71
C ASN A 128 14.54 2.29 -4.10
N THR A 129 14.31 1.24 -4.90
CA THR A 129 14.50 -0.15 -4.47
C THR A 129 15.65 -0.80 -5.24
N GLY A 130 16.14 -1.94 -4.74
CA GLY A 130 17.17 -2.70 -5.45
C GLY A 130 16.69 -3.20 -6.82
N GLU A 131 15.43 -3.59 -6.92
CA GLU A 131 14.85 -4.17 -8.14
C GLU A 131 14.48 -3.10 -9.18
N TRP A 132 13.83 -2.02 -8.75
CA TRP A 132 13.27 -0.99 -9.65
C TRP A 132 14.14 0.27 -9.74
N GLY A 133 15.23 0.35 -8.97
CA GLY A 133 16.07 1.53 -8.89
C GLY A 133 15.24 2.76 -8.50
N LYS A 134 15.42 3.87 -9.23
CA LYS A 134 14.70 5.14 -9.00
C LYS A 134 13.31 5.19 -9.64
N LYS A 135 12.81 4.09 -10.21
CA LYS A 135 11.49 4.04 -10.86
C LYS A 135 10.46 3.44 -9.91
N VAL A 136 9.20 3.82 -10.12
CA VAL A 136 8.05 3.22 -9.44
C VAL A 136 7.88 1.78 -9.94
N GLY A 137 7.86 0.85 -9.01
CA GLY A 137 7.52 -0.54 -9.25
C GLY A 137 6.74 -1.12 -8.09
N VAL A 138 6.30 -2.36 -8.25
CA VAL A 138 5.48 -3.07 -7.29
C VAL A 138 6.25 -4.26 -6.74
N SER A 139 6.12 -4.52 -5.44
CA SER A 139 6.61 -5.74 -4.82
C SER A 139 5.59 -6.27 -3.82
N ASN A 140 5.68 -7.57 -3.52
CA ASN A 140 4.85 -8.17 -2.49
C ASN A 140 5.38 -7.84 -1.09
N PHE A 141 4.49 -7.46 -0.19
CA PHE A 141 4.77 -7.18 1.21
C PHE A 141 3.82 -7.93 2.12
N ARG A 142 4.42 -8.79 2.94
CA ARG A 142 3.77 -9.67 3.92
C ARG A 142 3.96 -9.08 5.32
N LEU A 143 2.96 -8.34 5.81
CA LEU A 143 2.99 -7.74 7.15
C LEU A 143 3.09 -8.81 8.25
N ASP A 144 2.54 -9.99 8.03
CA ASP A 144 2.59 -11.14 8.94
C ASP A 144 3.99 -11.77 9.05
N GLN A 145 4.91 -11.44 8.14
CA GLN A 145 6.30 -11.93 8.14
C GLN A 145 7.29 -10.94 8.74
N VAL A 146 6.80 -9.81 9.27
CA VAL A 146 7.62 -8.83 9.99
C VAL A 146 7.98 -9.38 11.36
N THR A 147 9.28 -9.51 11.63
CA THR A 147 9.81 -10.04 12.90
C THR A 147 10.38 -8.95 13.81
N LYS A 148 10.84 -7.83 13.23
CA LYS A 148 11.33 -6.65 13.96
C LYS A 148 11.04 -5.36 13.21
N GLY A 149 11.22 -4.23 13.91
CA GLY A 149 11.04 -2.89 13.38
C GLY A 149 9.62 -2.36 13.54
N LYS A 150 9.32 -1.25 12.87
CA LYS A 150 7.99 -0.64 12.86
C LYS A 150 7.48 -0.50 11.45
N VAL A 151 6.23 -0.91 11.27
CA VAL A 151 5.44 -0.64 10.08
C VAL A 151 4.28 0.23 10.51
N MET A 152 4.20 1.44 9.95
CA MET A 152 3.14 2.39 10.25
C MET A 152 2.34 2.62 8.98
N ILE A 153 1.06 2.27 9.04
CA ILE A 153 0.15 2.41 7.91
C ILE A 153 -0.76 3.60 8.18
N TYR A 154 -0.98 4.43 7.16
CA TYR A 154 -1.74 5.66 7.25
C TYR A 154 -2.81 5.69 6.18
N ARG A 155 -4.03 6.06 6.57
CA ARG A 155 -5.10 6.38 5.64
C ARG A 155 -5.05 7.87 5.31
N PRO A 156 -5.04 8.27 4.03
CA PRO A 156 -5.09 9.69 3.66
C PRO A 156 -6.37 10.35 4.22
N ILE A 157 -6.25 11.62 4.60
CA ILE A 157 -7.34 12.43 5.18
C ILE A 157 -7.39 13.79 4.47
N LYS A 158 -8.57 14.44 4.43
CA LYS A 158 -8.71 15.76 3.76
C LYS A 158 -8.06 16.88 4.58
N GLU A 159 -8.11 16.78 5.90
CA GLU A 159 -7.59 17.79 6.82
C GLU A 159 -7.12 17.16 8.13
N LYS A 160 -6.33 17.91 8.91
CA LYS A 160 -5.91 17.50 10.25
C LYS A 160 -7.12 17.56 11.18
N GLY A 161 -7.48 16.41 11.75
CA GLY A 161 -8.49 16.33 12.82
C GLY A 161 -8.01 16.90 14.14
#